data_AF-A0A382WW68-F1
#
_entry.id   AF-A0A382WW68-F1
#
_cell.length_a   1.000
_cell.length_b   1.000
_cell.length_c   1.000
_cell.angle_alpha   90.00
_cell.angle_beta   90.00
_cell.angle_gamma   90.00
#
_symmetry.space_group_name_H-M   'P 1'
#
loop_
_entity.id
_entity.type
_entity.pdbx_description
1 polymer ?
#
loop_
_entity_poly.entity_id
_entity_poly.type
_entity_poly.pdbx_seq_one_letter_code
_entity_poly.pdbx_strand_id
1 'polypeptide(L)'
;MVMTYLENTHLNEWIEQETPEIVIEPQLPIVDPHHHLWDIRKFTRNPHARFLQKVYLCEEFSKDIYEGGHNVFQTVFAECNAFYRTDGPDAMKCIGETEVIHGITSMSSSGLYGKPRLCAGIFGTADLTLGKEVESVLQAYMAASPNFRGIRSPFPKNLNAQFLDGYRLLGKYKLT
;
A
#
# COMPACT_ATOMS: atom_id res chain seq x y z
N MET A 1 -2.36 14.18 -23.07
CA MET A 1 -1.55 13.14 -22.41
C MET A 1 -2.31 11.82 -22.53
N VAL A 2 -1.67 10.67 -22.76
CA VAL A 2 -2.41 9.40 -22.81
C VAL A 2 -2.77 9.03 -21.37
N MET A 3 -4.06 8.95 -21.07
CA MET A 3 -4.55 8.44 -19.79
C MET A 3 -4.37 6.93 -19.74
N THR A 4 -3.69 6.44 -18.71
CA THR A 4 -3.41 5.01 -18.54
C THR A 4 -4.69 4.22 -18.26
N TYR A 5 -5.66 4.83 -17.56
CA TYR A 5 -6.94 4.20 -17.20
C TYR A 5 -8.13 5.12 -17.48
N LEU A 6 -9.11 4.62 -18.26
CA LEU A 6 -10.34 5.35 -18.59
C LEU A 6 -11.18 5.67 -17.34
N GLU A 7 -11.10 4.81 -16.32
CA GLU A 7 -11.84 4.98 -15.08
C GLU A 7 -11.35 6.19 -14.26
N ASN A 8 -10.14 6.70 -14.54
CA ASN A 8 -9.57 7.89 -13.90
C ASN A 8 -9.75 9.17 -14.74
N THR A 9 -10.33 9.10 -15.95
CA THR A 9 -10.37 10.22 -16.91
C THR A 9 -10.86 11.52 -16.28
N HIS A 10 -12.00 11.48 -15.59
CA HIS A 10 -12.58 12.69 -15.01
C HIS A 10 -11.69 13.36 -13.95
N LEU A 11 -11.01 12.55 -13.12
CA LEU A 11 -10.08 13.07 -12.12
C LEU A 11 -8.87 13.72 -12.80
N ASN A 12 -8.31 13.05 -13.81
CA ASN A 12 -7.14 13.54 -14.53
C ASN A 12 -7.46 14.83 -15.30
N GLU A 13 -8.62 14.93 -15.95
CA GLU A 13 -9.09 16.17 -16.60
C GLU A 13 -9.22 17.34 -15.62
N TRP A 14 -9.61 17.05 -14.38
CA TRP A 14 -9.70 18.07 -13.34
C TRP A 14 -8.30 18.51 -12.87
N ILE A 15 -7.39 17.57 -12.59
CA ILE A 15 -6.00 17.88 -12.18
C ILE A 15 -5.26 18.67 -13.27
N GLU A 16 -5.46 18.33 -14.54
CA GLU A 16 -4.81 19.00 -15.68
C GLU A 16 -5.20 20.48 -15.83
N GLN A 17 -6.26 20.95 -15.16
CA GLN A 17 -6.66 22.37 -15.16
C GLN A 17 -5.88 23.20 -14.13
N GLU A 18 -5.23 22.55 -13.18
CA GLU A 18 -4.52 23.21 -12.09
C GLU A 18 -3.12 23.67 -12.53
N THR A 19 -2.61 24.71 -11.86
CA THR A 19 -1.23 25.18 -12.10
C THR A 19 -0.29 24.45 -11.16
N PRO A 20 0.73 23.73 -11.66
CA PRO A 20 1.71 23.06 -10.81
C PRO A 20 2.48 24.05 -9.92
N GLU A 21 2.66 23.68 -8.65
CA GLU A 21 3.52 24.44 -7.74
C GLU A 21 5.00 24.22 -8.05
N ILE A 22 5.83 25.23 -7.74
CA ILE A 22 7.28 25.13 -7.92
C ILE A 22 7.86 24.22 -6.83
N VAL A 23 8.60 23.19 -7.25
CA VAL A 23 9.29 22.28 -6.33
C VAL A 23 10.33 23.02 -5.51
N ILE A 24 10.21 22.90 -4.19
CA ILE A 24 11.18 23.43 -3.22
C ILE A 24 12.21 22.33 -2.94
N GLU A 25 13.50 22.69 -2.93
CA GLU A 25 14.62 21.80 -2.65
C GLU A 25 14.59 20.48 -3.46
N PRO A 26 14.60 20.55 -4.81
CA PRO A 26 14.42 19.37 -5.67
C PRO A 26 15.50 18.30 -5.52
N GLN A 27 16.60 18.60 -4.81
CA GLN A 27 17.68 17.64 -4.54
C GLN A 27 17.56 16.96 -3.16
N LEU A 28 16.70 17.46 -2.26
CA LEU A 28 16.52 16.91 -0.92
C LEU A 28 16.04 15.46 -1.03
N PRO A 29 16.82 14.47 -0.56
CA PRO A 29 16.41 13.08 -0.65
C PRO A 29 15.21 12.80 0.26
N ILE A 30 14.15 12.26 -0.31
CA ILE A 30 12.88 11.97 0.38
C ILE A 30 12.62 10.47 0.39
N VAL A 31 12.25 9.98 1.58
CA VAL A 31 11.52 8.73 1.73
C VAL A 31 10.06 9.10 1.95
N ASP A 32 9.17 8.70 1.04
CA ASP A 32 7.73 8.81 1.25
C ASP A 32 7.29 7.68 2.20
N PRO A 33 6.91 7.98 3.46
CA PRO A 33 6.66 6.95 4.46
C PRO A 33 5.25 6.35 4.35
N HIS A 34 4.38 6.88 3.49
CA HIS A 34 2.99 6.42 3.43
C HIS A 34 2.33 6.77 2.10
N HIS A 35 2.09 5.76 1.28
CA HIS A 35 1.12 5.82 0.18
C HIS A 35 0.24 4.57 0.13
N HIS A 36 -0.71 4.59 -0.80
CA HIS A 36 -1.57 3.47 -1.14
C HIS A 36 -1.44 3.17 -2.63
N LEU A 37 -1.67 1.92 -3.03
CA LEU A 37 -1.75 1.47 -4.41
C LEU A 37 -2.92 0.51 -4.51
N TRP A 38 -3.76 0.66 -5.53
CA TRP A 38 -5.03 -0.04 -5.60
C TRP A 38 -5.57 -0.23 -7.02
N ASP A 39 -6.42 -1.24 -7.16
CA ASP A 39 -7.38 -1.37 -8.24
C ASP A 39 -8.73 -1.71 -7.60
N ILE A 40 -9.61 -0.71 -7.57
CA ILE A 40 -10.92 -0.81 -6.93
C ILE A 40 -12.06 -0.67 -7.93
N ARG A 41 -11.80 -0.87 -9.23
CA ARG A 41 -12.81 -0.71 -10.29
C ARG A 41 -14.07 -1.54 -10.06
N LYS A 42 -13.92 -2.71 -9.42
CA LYS A 42 -15.02 -3.63 -9.11
C LYS A 42 -15.68 -3.39 -7.76
N PHE A 43 -15.22 -2.41 -6.98
CA PHE A 43 -15.74 -2.16 -5.64
C PHE A 43 -17.01 -1.30 -5.73
N THR A 44 -18.13 -1.85 -5.28
CA THR A 44 -19.46 -1.21 -5.38
C THR A 44 -19.98 -0.64 -4.07
N ARG A 45 -19.25 -0.81 -2.96
CA ARG A 45 -19.64 -0.32 -1.64
C ARG A 45 -18.82 0.89 -1.21
N ASN A 46 -19.46 1.80 -0.47
CA ASN A 46 -18.78 2.93 0.15
C ASN A 46 -17.74 2.46 1.19
N PRO A 47 -16.61 3.19 1.35
CA PRO A 47 -16.27 4.44 0.66
C PRO A 47 -15.74 4.25 -0.79
N HIS A 48 -15.26 3.06 -1.16
CA HIS A 48 -14.59 2.79 -2.45
C HIS A 48 -15.43 3.11 -3.69
N ALA A 49 -16.75 2.87 -3.63
CA ALA A 49 -17.66 3.21 -4.73
C ALA A 49 -17.58 4.68 -5.15
N ARG A 50 -17.39 5.58 -4.18
CA ARG A 50 -17.34 7.04 -4.39
C ARG A 50 -15.94 7.58 -4.65
N PHE A 51 -14.91 6.77 -4.49
CA PHE A 51 -13.53 7.21 -4.67
C PHE A 51 -13.26 7.48 -6.16
N LEU A 52 -12.73 8.66 -6.51
CA LEU A 52 -12.65 9.10 -7.91
C LEU A 52 -11.52 8.39 -8.67
N GLN A 53 -10.37 8.20 -8.04
CA GLN A 53 -9.25 7.46 -8.63
C GLN A 53 -9.50 5.95 -8.48
N LYS A 54 -9.85 5.25 -9.55
CA LYS A 54 -10.22 3.83 -9.50
C LYS A 54 -9.02 2.88 -9.60
N VAL A 55 -7.97 3.31 -10.29
CA VAL A 55 -6.74 2.52 -10.45
C VAL A 55 -5.54 3.40 -10.14
N TYR A 56 -4.66 2.94 -9.27
CA TYR A 56 -3.43 3.63 -8.93
C TYR A 56 -2.35 2.61 -8.63
N LEU A 57 -1.51 2.34 -9.62
CA LEU A 57 -0.52 1.26 -9.62
C LEU A 57 0.87 1.82 -9.92
N CYS A 58 1.84 0.93 -10.16
CA CYS A 58 3.24 1.28 -10.39
C CYS A 58 3.43 2.40 -11.43
N GLU A 59 2.73 2.34 -12.57
CA GLU A 59 2.89 3.31 -13.66
C GLU A 59 2.40 4.71 -13.27
N GLU A 60 1.17 4.80 -12.76
CA GLU A 60 0.59 6.07 -12.29
C GLU A 60 1.42 6.69 -11.17
N PHE A 61 1.80 5.90 -10.15
CA PHE A 61 2.56 6.42 -9.02
C PHE A 61 3.98 6.87 -9.41
N SER A 62 4.63 6.12 -10.31
CA SER A 62 5.96 6.51 -10.80
C SER A 62 5.91 7.77 -11.64
N LYS A 63 4.85 7.93 -12.43
CA LYS A 63 4.59 9.14 -13.20
C LYS A 63 4.36 10.34 -12.29
N ASP A 64 3.53 10.20 -11.26
CA ASP A 64 3.28 11.28 -10.29
C ASP A 64 4.56 11.70 -9.55
N ILE A 65 5.42 10.74 -9.16
CA ILE A 65 6.73 11.07 -8.57
C ILE A 65 7.60 11.84 -9.59
N TYR A 66 7.63 11.41 -10.85
CA TYR A 66 8.44 12.05 -11.88
C TYR A 66 7.94 13.47 -12.18
N GLU A 67 6.64 13.66 -12.37
CA GLU A 67 6.00 14.94 -12.68
C GLU A 67 6.02 15.89 -11.49
N GLY A 68 5.93 15.35 -10.26
CA GLY A 68 6.05 16.13 -9.03
C GLY A 68 7.45 16.69 -8.78
N GLY A 69 8.49 16.18 -9.45
CA GLY A 69 9.84 16.75 -9.48
C GLY A 69 10.64 16.69 -8.17
N HIS A 70 10.08 16.13 -7.10
CA HIS A 70 10.77 15.88 -5.84
C HIS A 70 11.74 14.68 -5.95
N ASN A 71 12.85 14.72 -5.21
CA ASN A 71 13.82 13.61 -5.16
C ASN A 71 13.36 12.49 -4.20
N VAL A 72 12.22 11.87 -4.51
CA VAL A 72 11.74 10.66 -3.82
C VAL A 72 12.54 9.47 -4.32
N PHE A 73 13.31 8.82 -3.46
CA PHE A 73 14.14 7.66 -3.85
C PHE A 73 13.64 6.34 -3.26
N GLN A 74 12.82 6.39 -2.21
CA GLN A 74 12.18 5.23 -1.59
C GLN A 74 10.78 5.58 -1.13
N THR A 75 9.89 4.59 -1.16
CA THR A 75 8.52 4.75 -0.67
C THR A 75 8.07 3.58 0.18
N VAL A 76 7.04 3.79 0.99
CA VAL A 76 6.48 2.77 1.88
C VAL A 76 4.97 2.64 1.61
N PHE A 77 4.55 1.42 1.31
CA PHE A 77 3.16 1.10 1.10
C PHE A 77 2.46 0.81 2.43
N ALA A 78 1.26 1.37 2.60
CA ALA A 78 0.34 0.99 3.65
C ALA A 78 -0.90 0.29 3.07
N GLU A 79 -1.39 -0.76 3.72
CA GLU A 79 -2.60 -1.49 3.33
C GLU A 79 -3.78 -0.57 3.03
N CYS A 80 -4.62 -0.97 2.07
CA CYS A 80 -5.81 -0.22 1.69
C CYS A 80 -7.00 -1.12 1.37
N ASN A 81 -6.93 -2.40 1.71
CA ASN A 81 -7.94 -3.42 1.43
C ASN A 81 -8.13 -3.71 -0.07
N ALA A 82 -7.10 -3.49 -0.88
CA ALA A 82 -7.07 -3.90 -2.27
C ALA A 82 -6.46 -5.30 -2.41
N PHE A 83 -6.78 -6.00 -3.49
CA PHE A 83 -6.12 -7.26 -3.89
C PHE A 83 -6.17 -8.43 -2.89
N TYR A 84 -7.15 -8.47 -2.00
CA TYR A 84 -7.33 -9.63 -1.13
C TYR A 84 -7.57 -10.89 -1.96
N ARG A 85 -7.02 -12.02 -1.51
CA ARG A 85 -7.28 -13.32 -2.14
C ARG A 85 -8.78 -13.62 -2.12
N THR A 86 -9.27 -14.22 -3.20
CA THR A 86 -10.70 -14.57 -3.33
C THR A 86 -11.08 -15.83 -2.55
N ASP A 87 -10.09 -16.63 -2.16
CA ASP A 87 -10.23 -17.95 -1.53
C ASP A 87 -9.31 -18.09 -0.30
N GLY A 88 -9.40 -19.24 0.37
CA GLY A 88 -8.66 -19.54 1.59
C GLY A 88 -9.31 -19.00 2.88
N PRO A 89 -8.67 -19.25 4.04
CA PRO A 89 -9.15 -18.79 5.34
C PRO A 89 -9.26 -17.26 5.38
N ASP A 90 -10.32 -16.72 5.99
CA ASP A 90 -10.58 -15.27 5.99
C ASP A 90 -9.41 -14.44 6.54
N ALA A 91 -8.77 -14.90 7.62
CA ALA A 91 -7.61 -14.25 8.21
C ALA A 91 -6.36 -14.19 7.30
N MET A 92 -6.33 -15.00 6.23
CA MET A 92 -5.20 -15.12 5.29
C MET A 92 -5.45 -14.38 3.97
N LYS A 93 -6.66 -13.86 3.72
CA LYS A 93 -6.99 -13.22 2.44
C LYS A 93 -6.24 -11.90 2.25
N CYS A 94 -5.97 -11.17 3.33
CA CYS A 94 -5.22 -9.92 3.32
C CYS A 94 -3.75 -10.07 2.89
N ILE A 95 -3.20 -11.29 2.87
CA ILE A 95 -1.85 -11.56 2.37
C ILE A 95 -1.75 -11.25 0.87
N GLY A 96 -2.83 -11.43 0.11
CA GLY A 96 -2.87 -11.17 -1.34
C GLY A 96 -2.47 -9.74 -1.70
N GLU A 97 -2.80 -8.77 -0.85
CA GLU A 97 -2.36 -7.38 -1.03
C GLU A 97 -0.83 -7.28 -1.01
N THR A 98 -0.19 -7.85 0.00
CA THR A 98 1.29 -7.84 0.08
C THR A 98 1.96 -8.57 -1.08
N GLU A 99 1.36 -9.65 -1.60
CA GLU A 99 1.89 -10.36 -2.77
C GLU A 99 1.88 -9.48 -4.02
N VAL A 100 0.77 -8.77 -4.28
CA VAL A 100 0.68 -7.83 -5.40
C VAL A 100 1.68 -6.66 -5.24
N ILE A 101 1.78 -6.10 -4.02
CA ILE A 101 2.71 -5.00 -3.75
C ILE A 101 4.18 -5.46 -3.84
N HIS A 102 4.49 -6.70 -3.49
CA HIS A 102 5.81 -7.28 -3.74
C HIS A 102 6.13 -7.36 -5.25
N GLY A 103 5.13 -7.68 -6.07
CA GLY A 103 5.21 -7.58 -7.53
C GLY A 103 5.57 -6.15 -7.99
N ILE A 104 4.89 -5.13 -7.46
CA ILE A 104 5.18 -3.71 -7.77
C ILE A 104 6.58 -3.29 -7.29
N THR A 105 6.99 -3.79 -6.12
CA THR A 105 8.37 -3.61 -5.63
C THR A 105 9.37 -4.13 -6.66
N SER A 106 9.11 -5.31 -7.24
CA SER A 106 9.95 -5.91 -8.29
C SER A 106 9.89 -5.11 -9.60
N MET A 107 8.72 -4.62 -10.01
CA MET A 107 8.55 -3.76 -11.19
C MET A 107 9.40 -2.50 -11.09
N SER A 108 9.26 -1.73 -10.01
CA SER A 108 10.06 -0.51 -9.82
C SER A 108 11.56 -0.81 -9.75
N SER A 109 11.91 -1.95 -9.13
CA SER A 109 13.30 -2.37 -8.98
C SER A 109 14.02 -2.67 -10.30
N SER A 110 13.28 -2.92 -11.38
CA SER A 110 13.83 -3.11 -12.72
C SER A 110 14.41 -1.83 -13.34
N GLY A 111 14.04 -0.66 -12.81
CA GLY A 111 14.40 0.65 -13.38
C GLY A 111 13.54 1.09 -14.56
N LEU A 112 12.64 0.23 -15.07
CA LEU A 112 11.74 0.57 -16.18
C LEU A 112 10.71 1.65 -15.81
N TYR A 113 10.37 1.75 -14.52
CA TYR A 113 9.41 2.72 -13.98
C TYR A 113 10.11 3.90 -13.31
N GLY A 114 11.37 4.17 -13.68
CA GLY A 114 12.16 5.25 -13.12
C GLY A 114 13.11 4.82 -11.99
N LYS A 115 13.75 5.82 -11.39
CA LYS A 115 14.80 5.63 -10.36
C LYS A 115 14.27 5.24 -8.96
N PRO A 116 13.09 5.71 -8.49
CA PRO A 116 12.65 5.43 -7.13
C PRO A 116 12.44 3.93 -6.88
N ARG A 117 12.77 3.48 -5.67
CA ARG A 117 12.49 2.13 -5.19
C ARG A 117 11.14 2.13 -4.48
N LEU A 118 10.09 1.75 -5.22
CA LEU A 118 8.74 1.76 -4.67
C LEU A 118 8.55 0.64 -3.66
N CYS A 119 7.78 0.91 -2.61
CA CYS A 119 7.38 -0.08 -1.60
C CYS A 119 8.59 -0.76 -0.93
N ALA A 120 9.64 0.01 -0.64
CA ALA A 120 10.82 -0.44 0.08
C ALA A 120 10.46 -0.96 1.50
N GLY A 121 9.36 -0.45 2.07
CA GLY A 121 8.64 -1.06 3.18
C GLY A 121 7.17 -1.31 2.82
N ILE A 122 6.57 -2.34 3.43
CA ILE A 122 5.17 -2.72 3.26
C ILE A 122 4.54 -2.93 4.63
N PHE A 123 3.43 -2.24 4.90
CA PHE A 123 2.55 -2.49 6.05
C PHE A 123 1.26 -3.18 5.60
N GLY A 124 0.96 -4.32 6.22
CA GLY A 124 -0.28 -5.08 5.99
C GLY A 124 -1.32 -4.83 7.08
N THR A 125 -2.40 -5.61 7.08
CA THR A 125 -3.38 -5.65 8.18
C THR A 125 -3.52 -7.06 8.73
N ALA A 126 -3.80 -7.19 10.02
CA ALA A 126 -4.09 -8.47 10.64
C ALA A 126 -5.14 -8.29 11.74
N ASP A 127 -6.02 -9.28 11.85
CA ASP A 127 -6.96 -9.36 12.97
C ASP A 127 -6.23 -9.84 14.22
N LEU A 128 -5.78 -8.88 15.03
CA LEU A 128 -5.11 -9.16 16.29
C LEU A 128 -6.06 -9.73 17.37
N THR A 129 -7.39 -9.71 17.15
CA THR A 129 -8.36 -10.31 18.08
C THR A 129 -8.30 -11.83 18.10
N LEU A 130 -7.66 -12.45 17.09
CA LEU A 130 -7.32 -13.87 17.07
C LEU A 130 -6.33 -14.27 18.20
N GLY A 131 -5.66 -13.29 18.82
CA GLY A 131 -4.64 -13.54 19.83
C GLY A 131 -3.45 -14.28 19.24
N LYS A 132 -3.01 -15.37 19.89
CA LYS A 132 -1.81 -16.11 19.46
C LYS A 132 -1.92 -16.72 18.05
N GLU A 133 -3.14 -17.03 17.61
CA GLU A 133 -3.38 -17.62 16.29
C GLU A 133 -3.00 -16.69 15.13
N VAL A 134 -2.92 -15.37 15.38
CA VAL A 134 -2.46 -14.40 14.38
C VAL A 134 -1.00 -14.62 13.96
N GLU A 135 -0.21 -15.35 14.75
CA GLU A 135 1.19 -15.67 14.44
C GLU A 135 1.35 -16.28 13.03
N SER A 136 0.43 -17.17 12.65
CA SER A 136 0.42 -17.78 11.31
C SER A 136 0.27 -16.75 10.19
N VAL A 137 -0.55 -15.72 10.39
CA VAL A 137 -0.76 -14.61 9.45
C VAL A 137 0.51 -13.77 9.34
N LEU A 138 1.15 -13.44 10.47
CA LEU A 138 2.41 -12.67 10.48
C LEU A 138 3.54 -13.42 9.76
N GLN A 139 3.64 -14.73 9.96
CA GLN A 139 4.60 -15.57 9.25
C GLN A 139 4.32 -15.61 7.74
N ALA A 140 3.06 -15.69 7.35
CA ALA A 140 2.67 -15.65 5.94
C ALA A 140 3.06 -14.31 5.28
N TYR A 141 2.89 -13.18 5.96
CA TYR A 141 3.33 -11.88 5.46
C TYR A 141 4.85 -11.80 5.24
N MET A 142 5.64 -12.25 6.21
CA MET A 142 7.11 -12.25 6.08
C MET A 142 7.59 -13.20 4.97
N ALA A 143 6.85 -14.28 4.72
CA ALA A 143 7.12 -15.17 3.59
C ALA A 143 6.71 -14.56 2.24
N ALA A 144 5.63 -13.78 2.20
CA ALA A 144 5.11 -13.14 1.00
C ALA A 144 6.02 -12.01 0.47
N SER A 145 6.74 -11.33 1.36
CA SER A 145 7.66 -10.26 0.94
C SER A 145 8.81 -10.02 1.94
N PRO A 146 10.07 -9.96 1.48
CA PRO A 146 11.19 -9.52 2.30
C PRO A 146 11.12 -8.02 2.65
N ASN A 147 10.19 -7.27 2.03
CA ASN A 147 9.93 -5.86 2.31
C ASN A 147 8.81 -5.64 3.35
N PHE A 148 8.21 -6.71 3.88
CA PHE A 148 7.19 -6.58 4.92
C PHE A 148 7.78 -6.05 6.23
N ARG A 149 7.17 -5.00 6.81
CA ARG A 149 7.71 -4.29 7.98
C ARG A 149 6.75 -4.16 9.15
N GLY A 150 5.45 -4.34 8.96
CA GLY A 150 4.54 -4.20 10.08
C GLY A 150 3.07 -4.37 9.75
N ILE A 151 2.26 -4.14 10.77
CA ILE A 151 0.80 -4.20 10.70
C ILE A 151 0.23 -2.84 11.02
N ARG A 152 -0.60 -2.31 10.12
CA ARG A 152 -1.54 -1.24 10.40
C ARG A 152 -2.87 -1.87 10.79
N SER A 153 -3.36 -1.55 11.98
CA SER A 153 -4.66 -2.04 12.47
C SER A 153 -5.38 -0.91 13.18
N PRO A 154 -6.71 -0.76 13.01
CA PRO A 154 -7.48 0.18 13.81
C PRO A 154 -7.40 -0.22 15.29
N PHE A 155 -7.37 0.78 16.17
CA PHE A 155 -7.37 0.52 17.61
C PHE A 155 -8.62 -0.27 18.00
N PRO A 156 -8.50 -1.35 18.80
CA PRO A 156 -9.64 -2.21 19.10
C PRO A 156 -10.66 -1.46 19.95
N LYS A 157 -11.96 -1.68 19.68
CA LYS A 157 -13.04 -1.17 20.55
C LYS A 157 -13.04 -1.82 21.94
N ASN A 158 -12.53 -3.04 22.06
CA ASN A 158 -12.42 -3.79 23.30
C ASN A 158 -10.99 -4.31 23.46
N LEU A 159 -10.16 -3.56 24.21
CA LEU A 159 -8.81 -3.98 24.54
C LEU A 159 -8.88 -5.07 25.62
N ASN A 160 -8.53 -6.30 25.27
CA ASN A 160 -8.57 -7.44 26.18
C ASN A 160 -7.26 -8.26 26.12
N ALA A 161 -7.13 -9.24 27.03
CA ALA A 161 -5.92 -10.06 27.12
C ALA A 161 -5.62 -10.83 25.83
N GLN A 162 -6.65 -11.28 25.11
CA GLN A 162 -6.49 -12.00 23.84
C GLN A 162 -5.90 -11.08 22.75
N PHE A 163 -6.42 -9.86 22.60
CA PHE A 163 -5.84 -8.88 21.68
C PHE A 163 -4.39 -8.58 22.05
N LEU A 164 -4.09 -8.40 23.34
CA LEU A 164 -2.72 -8.14 23.80
C LEU A 164 -1.77 -9.30 23.50
N ASP A 165 -2.24 -10.55 23.53
CA ASP A 165 -1.45 -11.70 23.10
C ASP A 165 -1.09 -11.61 21.61
N GLY A 166 -2.03 -11.21 20.76
CA GLY A 166 -1.77 -10.96 19.33
C GLY A 166 -0.81 -9.79 19.12
N TYR A 167 -1.06 -8.66 19.80
CA TYR A 167 -0.22 -7.47 19.71
C TYR A 167 1.24 -7.73 20.14
N ARG A 168 1.47 -8.54 21.18
CA ARG A 168 2.84 -8.89 21.63
C ARG A 168 3.64 -9.62 20.55
N LEU A 169 2.97 -10.36 19.65
CA LEU A 169 3.66 -11.05 18.55
C LEU A 169 4.26 -10.07 17.53
N LEU A 170 3.69 -8.87 17.39
CA LEU A 170 4.29 -7.82 16.57
C LEU A 170 5.70 -7.47 17.09
N GLY A 171 5.86 -7.31 18.40
CA GLY A 171 7.16 -7.11 19.04
C GLY A 171 8.12 -8.30 18.85
N LYS A 172 7.62 -9.55 18.96
CA LYS A 172 8.42 -10.76 18.74
C LYS A 172 9.07 -10.77 17.35
N TYR A 173 8.34 -10.35 16.33
CA TYR A 173 8.80 -10.35 14.93
C TYR A 173 9.36 -9.01 14.45
N LYS A 174 9.43 -7.99 15.33
CA LYS A 174 9.85 -6.61 14.98
C LYS A 174 8.98 -6.00 13.87
N LEU A 175 7.66 -6.23 13.96
CA LEU A 175 6.64 -5.78 13.02
C LEU A 175 5.84 -4.61 13.62
N THR A 176 6.45 -3.44 13.73
CA THR A 176 5.85 -2.22 14.34
C THR A 176 5.44 -1.21 13.31
#